data_AF-A0A9J9FX84-F1
#
_entry.id   AF-A0A9J9FX84-F1
#
_cell.length_a   1.000
_cell.length_b   1.000
_cell.length_c   1.000
_cell.angle_alpha   90.00
_cell.angle_beta   90.00
_cell.angle_gamma   90.00
#
_symmetry.space_group_name_H-M   'P 1'
#
loop_
_entity.id
_entity.type
_entity.pdbx_description
1 polymer ?
#
loop_
_entity_poly.entity_id
_entity_poly.type
_entity_poly.pdbx_seq_one_letter_code
_entity_poly.pdbx_strand_id
1 'polypeptide(L)'
;MPSRMDLTDTYAYTGFVPFYVGESSRHLGRLGDYVAARFSASTDFKVGHAARMLLGLGCEVVVRYKAVSDRRAEEKRLIAAYELAGLQLLNTLEGYRYQTADPSGEIAKVETFVAQLLRQHGADAL
;
A
#
# COMPACT_ATOMS: atom_id res chain seq x y z
N MET A 1 25.72 32.00 7.72
CA MET A 1 26.16 30.84 8.51
C MET A 1 24.91 30.16 9.04
N PRO A 2 24.35 29.12 8.39
CA PRO A 2 23.20 28.44 8.97
C PRO A 2 23.68 27.49 10.08
N SER A 3 23.06 27.61 11.24
CA SER A 3 23.36 26.84 12.44
C SER A 3 22.93 25.38 12.33
N ARG A 4 23.70 24.53 13.03
CA ARG A 4 23.46 23.11 13.34
C ARG A 4 21.97 22.75 13.41
N MET A 5 21.56 21.85 12.52
CA MET A 5 20.32 21.07 12.68
C MET A 5 20.51 20.10 13.86
N ASP A 6 19.53 20.15 14.75
CA ASP A 6 19.37 19.29 15.92
C ASP A 6 18.86 17.90 15.49
N LEU A 7 19.36 16.84 16.12
CA LEU A 7 19.17 15.43 15.75
C LEU A 7 18.07 14.74 16.57
N THR A 8 17.10 15.49 17.10
CA THR A 8 16.08 14.97 18.02
C THR A 8 14.64 15.08 17.55
N ASP A 9 14.38 15.43 16.29
CA ASP A 9 13.06 15.25 15.71
C ASP A 9 12.88 13.78 15.30
N THR A 10 12.48 12.98 16.27
CA THR A 10 11.79 11.70 16.09
C THR A 10 10.75 11.87 14.98
N TYR A 11 10.95 11.16 13.86
CA TYR A 11 10.16 11.25 12.63
C TYR A 11 8.68 10.91 12.89
N ALA A 12 7.87 11.89 13.28
CA ALA A 12 6.45 11.88 13.03
C ALA A 12 6.25 11.95 11.51
N TYR A 13 5.94 10.82 10.88
CA TYR A 13 5.58 10.77 9.47
C TYR A 13 4.19 11.41 9.29
N THR A 14 4.12 12.74 9.24
CA THR A 14 2.92 13.48 8.79
C THR A 14 2.78 13.44 7.25
N GLY A 15 3.28 12.38 6.61
CA GLY A 15 3.55 12.31 5.17
C GLY A 15 3.02 11.04 4.52
N PHE A 16 2.90 11.07 3.19
CA PHE A 16 2.46 9.96 2.35
C PHE A 16 3.17 8.64 2.69
N VAL A 17 2.40 7.62 3.08
CA VAL A 17 2.89 6.27 3.39
C VAL A 17 2.52 5.31 2.25
N PRO A 18 3.49 4.82 1.47
CA PRO A 18 3.25 3.79 0.48
C PRO A 18 2.84 2.48 1.15
N PHE A 19 1.70 1.91 0.75
CA PHE A 19 1.25 0.58 1.20
C PHE A 19 1.13 -0.44 0.07
N TYR A 20 1.30 -0.02 -1.19
CA TYR A 20 1.30 -0.89 -2.36
C TYR A 20 2.02 -0.24 -3.53
N VAL A 21 2.72 -1.04 -4.33
CA VAL A 21 3.35 -0.63 -5.59
C VAL A 21 2.89 -1.57 -6.69
N GLY A 22 2.47 -1.03 -7.83
CA GLY A 22 2.03 -1.81 -8.98
C GLY A 22 2.48 -1.18 -10.28
N GLU A 23 2.86 -1.99 -11.26
CA GLU A 23 2.96 -1.57 -12.66
C GLU A 23 1.58 -1.55 -13.33
N SER A 24 1.38 -0.80 -14.40
CA SER A 24 0.17 -0.92 -15.21
C SER A 24 0.47 -0.61 -16.66
N SER A 25 -0.09 -1.42 -17.57
CA SER A 25 -0.16 -1.11 -19.02
C SER A 25 -1.46 -0.40 -19.37
N ARG A 26 -2.42 -0.37 -18.42
CA ARG A 26 -3.79 0.07 -18.62
C ARG A 26 -4.12 1.23 -17.67
N HIS A 27 -3.32 2.30 -17.69
CA HIS A 27 -3.39 3.49 -16.81
C HIS A 27 -4.62 3.53 -15.87
N LEU A 28 -5.76 4.04 -16.36
CA LEU A 28 -7.01 4.19 -15.62
C LEU A 28 -7.80 2.89 -15.41
N GLY A 29 -7.66 1.91 -16.30
CA GLY A 29 -8.39 0.64 -16.22
C GLY A 29 -8.07 -0.15 -14.95
N ARG A 30 -6.80 -0.14 -14.52
CA ARG A 30 -6.37 -0.82 -13.28
C ARG A 30 -6.90 -0.14 -12.01
N LEU A 31 -7.20 1.17 -12.07
CA LEU A 31 -7.88 1.85 -10.96
C LEU A 31 -9.32 1.36 -10.81
N GLY A 32 -10.02 1.14 -11.93
CA GLY A 32 -11.35 0.53 -11.94
C GLY A 32 -11.34 -0.86 -11.31
N ASP A 33 -10.30 -1.66 -11.57
CA ASP A 33 -10.13 -2.99 -10.98
C ASP A 33 -9.97 -2.91 -9.44
N TYR A 34 -9.19 -1.94 -8.94
CA TYR A 34 -9.07 -1.67 -7.49
C TYR A 34 -10.37 -1.18 -6.85
N VAL A 35 -11.10 -0.31 -7.53
CA VAL A 35 -12.41 0.15 -7.06
C VAL A 35 -13.39 -1.02 -7.00
N ALA A 36 -13.37 -1.93 -7.98
CA ALA A 36 -14.21 -3.12 -7.98
C ALA A 36 -13.80 -4.11 -6.88
N ALA A 37 -12.51 -4.25 -6.61
CA ALA A 37 -11.94 -5.14 -5.59
C ALA A 37 -12.52 -6.57 -5.67
N ARG A 38 -12.54 -7.16 -6.88
CA ARG A 38 -13.15 -8.48 -7.10
C ARG A 38 -12.30 -9.56 -6.44
N PHE A 39 -12.91 -10.39 -5.59
CA PHE A 39 -12.20 -11.49 -4.91
C PHE A 39 -11.50 -12.46 -5.87
N SER A 40 -12.03 -12.62 -7.11
CA SER A 40 -11.41 -13.44 -8.15
C SER A 40 -10.06 -12.91 -8.67
N ALA A 41 -9.72 -11.66 -8.37
CA ALA A 41 -8.46 -11.04 -8.70
C ALA A 41 -7.72 -10.68 -7.40
N SER A 42 -6.88 -11.61 -6.91
CA SER A 42 -6.25 -11.53 -5.58
C SER A 42 -5.56 -10.18 -5.29
N THR A 43 -4.78 -9.66 -6.23
CA THR A 43 -4.11 -8.35 -6.06
C THR A 43 -5.12 -7.21 -5.98
N ASP A 44 -6.07 -7.18 -6.90
CA ASP A 44 -7.04 -6.08 -6.99
C ASP A 44 -7.97 -6.06 -5.77
N PHE A 45 -8.35 -7.26 -5.29
CA PHE A 45 -9.06 -7.44 -4.04
C PHE A 45 -8.27 -6.87 -2.86
N LYS A 46 -7.01 -7.30 -2.66
CA LYS A 46 -6.20 -6.85 -1.51
C LYS A 46 -6.03 -5.33 -1.50
N VAL A 47 -5.66 -4.74 -2.64
CA VAL A 47 -5.46 -3.29 -2.76
C VAL A 47 -6.76 -2.53 -2.55
N GLY A 48 -7.83 -2.96 -3.23
CA GLY A 48 -9.14 -2.32 -3.14
C GLY A 48 -9.75 -2.41 -1.74
N HIS A 49 -9.62 -3.57 -1.09
CA HIS A 49 -10.12 -3.77 0.26
C HIS A 49 -9.35 -2.91 1.28
N ALA A 50 -8.02 -2.90 1.22
CA ALA A 50 -7.21 -2.04 2.08
C ALA A 50 -7.53 -0.55 1.88
N ALA A 51 -7.65 -0.10 0.62
CA ALA A 51 -8.02 1.28 0.30
C ALA A 51 -9.40 1.65 0.87
N ARG A 52 -10.40 0.79 0.73
CA ARG A 52 -11.74 1.01 1.31
C ARG A 52 -11.70 1.11 2.83
N MET A 53 -10.93 0.26 3.50
CA MET A 53 -10.76 0.32 4.95
C MET A 53 -10.11 1.64 5.38
N LEU A 54 -9.01 2.03 4.75
CA LEU A 54 -8.31 3.28 5.05
C LEU A 54 -9.21 4.50 4.85
N LEU A 55 -9.95 4.55 3.74
CA LEU A 55 -10.94 5.61 3.49
C LEU A 55 -12.05 5.62 4.55
N GLY A 56 -12.56 4.44 4.95
CA GLY A 56 -13.57 4.30 5.99
C GLY A 56 -13.09 4.73 7.38
N LEU A 57 -11.78 4.72 7.62
CA LEU A 57 -11.12 5.20 8.83
C LEU A 57 -10.73 6.68 8.76
N GLY A 58 -11.14 7.40 7.70
CA GLY A 58 -10.88 8.83 7.53
C GLY A 58 -9.51 9.16 6.93
N CYS A 59 -8.72 8.17 6.51
CA CYS A 59 -7.46 8.41 5.82
C CYS A 59 -7.69 8.83 4.37
N GLU A 60 -6.84 9.71 3.85
CA GLU A 60 -6.77 9.98 2.41
C GLU A 60 -5.97 8.89 1.69
N VAL A 61 -6.54 8.28 0.65
CA VAL A 61 -5.84 7.31 -0.20
C VAL A 61 -5.49 7.96 -1.53
N VAL A 62 -4.19 8.12 -1.78
CA VAL A 62 -3.66 8.78 -2.97
C VAL A 62 -2.96 7.78 -3.89
N VAL A 63 -3.24 7.86 -5.20
CA VAL A 63 -2.49 7.12 -6.21
C VAL A 63 -1.44 8.05 -6.83
N ARG A 64 -0.17 7.63 -6.77
CA ARG A 64 0.93 8.30 -7.47
C ARG A 64 1.33 7.50 -8.71
N TYR A 65 1.45 8.18 -9.84
CA TYR A 65 1.79 7.57 -11.13
C TYR A 65 3.10 8.15 -11.67
N LYS A 66 3.94 7.28 -12.24
CA LYS A 66 5.17 7.65 -12.94
C LYS A 66 5.29 6.82 -14.23
N ALA A 67 5.41 7.50 -15.36
CA ALA A 67 5.70 6.85 -16.63
C ALA A 67 7.19 6.46 -16.69
N VAL A 68 7.47 5.20 -17.04
CA VAL A 68 8.82 4.65 -17.20
C VAL A 68 8.86 3.65 -18.34
N SER A 69 10.02 3.50 -18.97
CA SER A 69 10.24 2.56 -20.07
C SER A 69 10.21 1.10 -19.61
N ASP A 70 10.96 0.78 -18.55
CA ASP A 70 10.96 -0.54 -17.91
C ASP A 70 10.14 -0.53 -16.63
N ARG A 71 8.84 -0.81 -16.77
CA ARG A 71 7.86 -0.79 -15.68
C ARG A 71 8.11 -1.87 -14.63
N ARG A 72 8.58 -3.05 -15.05
CA ARG A 72 8.85 -4.18 -14.13
C ARG A 72 10.11 -3.93 -13.31
N ALA A 73 11.17 -3.44 -13.94
CA ALA A 73 12.39 -3.09 -13.22
C ALA A 73 12.14 -1.97 -12.20
N GLU A 74 11.37 -0.94 -12.57
CA GLU A 74 11.05 0.16 -11.65
C GLU A 74 10.14 -0.28 -10.49
N GLU A 75 9.12 -1.10 -10.74
CA GLU A 75 8.28 -1.68 -9.68
C GLU A 75 9.14 -2.45 -8.67
N LYS A 76 9.98 -3.37 -9.15
CA LYS A 76 10.88 -4.16 -8.29
C LYS A 76 11.84 -3.26 -7.50
N ARG A 77 12.39 -2.22 -8.13
CA ARG A 77 13.29 -1.26 -7.48
C ARG A 77 12.59 -0.50 -6.36
N LEU A 78 11.35 -0.04 -6.60
CA LEU A 78 10.57 0.71 -5.61
C LEU A 78 10.16 -0.18 -4.43
N ILE A 79 9.72 -1.40 -4.68
CA ILE A 79 9.40 -2.37 -3.63
C ILE A 79 10.63 -2.58 -2.75
N ALA A 80 11.77 -2.91 -3.33
CA ALA A 80 13.01 -3.13 -2.58
C ALA A 80 13.46 -1.89 -1.79
N ALA A 81 13.30 -0.69 -2.36
CA ALA A 81 13.65 0.56 -1.68
C ALA A 81 12.76 0.83 -0.46
N TYR A 82 11.45 0.59 -0.57
CA TYR A 82 10.51 0.76 0.55
C TYR A 82 10.69 -0.32 1.62
N GLU A 83 10.92 -1.57 1.23
CA GLU A 83 11.27 -2.65 2.17
C GLU A 83 12.57 -2.34 2.93
N LEU A 84 13.59 -1.84 2.25
CA LEU A 84 14.85 -1.41 2.88
C LEU A 84 14.64 -0.25 3.85
N ALA A 85 13.66 0.61 3.59
CA ALA A 85 13.24 1.68 4.49
C ALA A 85 12.37 1.21 5.65
N GLY A 86 12.10 -0.11 5.77
CA GLY A 86 11.30 -0.69 6.84
C GLY A 86 9.79 -0.60 6.62
N LEU A 87 9.33 -0.22 5.43
CA LEU A 87 7.91 -0.13 5.12
C LEU A 87 7.34 -1.51 4.74
N GLN A 88 6.15 -1.78 5.24
CA GLN A 88 5.39 -2.98 4.88
C GLN A 88 4.45 -2.69 3.70
N LEU A 89 4.56 -3.47 2.63
CA LEU A 89 3.73 -3.31 1.43
C LEU A 89 2.79 -4.52 1.27
N LEU A 90 1.59 -4.30 0.73
CA LEU A 90 0.67 -5.36 0.33
C LEU A 90 1.28 -6.34 -0.69
N ASN A 91 2.31 -5.91 -1.42
CA ASN A 91 3.10 -6.74 -2.33
C ASN A 91 3.72 -7.97 -1.62
N THR A 92 3.99 -7.89 -0.31
CA THR A 92 4.60 -8.97 0.47
C THR A 92 3.58 -9.97 1.01
N LEU A 93 2.29 -9.60 1.05
CA LEU A 93 1.23 -10.55 1.36
C LEU A 93 1.13 -11.56 0.23
N GLU A 94 1.13 -12.84 0.57
CA GLU A 94 0.96 -13.92 -0.41
C GLU A 94 -0.32 -13.71 -1.22
N GLY A 95 -0.26 -14.03 -2.51
CA GLY A 95 -1.46 -14.11 -3.33
C GLY A 95 -2.28 -15.36 -2.98
N TYR A 96 -3.53 -15.40 -3.40
CA TYR A 96 -4.40 -16.56 -3.18
C TYR A 96 -5.08 -17.00 -4.47
N ARG A 97 -5.48 -18.29 -4.51
CA ARG A 97 -6.29 -18.85 -5.60
C ARG A 97 -7.76 -18.77 -5.23
N TYR A 98 -8.52 -17.91 -5.92
CA TYR A 98 -9.89 -17.59 -5.51
C TYR A 98 -10.86 -18.79 -5.51
N GLN A 99 -10.55 -19.86 -6.26
CA GLN A 99 -11.38 -21.06 -6.32
C GLN A 99 -11.32 -21.89 -5.03
N THR A 100 -10.24 -21.76 -4.26
CA THR A 100 -9.97 -22.59 -3.08
C THR A 100 -9.69 -21.77 -1.82
N ALA A 101 -9.52 -20.46 -1.96
CA ALA A 101 -9.26 -19.57 -0.83
C ALA A 101 -10.53 -19.38 0.00
N ASP A 102 -10.38 -19.34 1.32
CA ASP A 102 -11.42 -18.88 2.23
C ASP A 102 -11.49 -17.35 2.19
N PRO A 103 -12.62 -16.75 1.74
CA PRO A 103 -12.75 -15.30 1.70
C PRO A 103 -12.53 -14.63 3.06
N SER A 104 -12.97 -15.25 4.16
CA SER A 104 -12.86 -14.66 5.49
C SER A 104 -11.41 -14.58 5.93
N GLY A 105 -10.63 -15.64 5.73
CA GLY A 105 -9.20 -15.67 5.99
C GLY A 105 -8.42 -14.64 5.17
N GLU A 106 -8.75 -14.46 3.88
CA GLU A 106 -8.08 -13.46 3.05
C GLU A 106 -8.44 -12.03 3.42
N ILE A 107 -9.68 -11.77 3.84
CA ILE A 107 -10.09 -10.48 4.43
C ILE A 107 -9.27 -10.20 5.69
N ALA A 108 -9.22 -11.15 6.63
CA ALA A 108 -8.51 -10.98 7.90
C ALA A 108 -7.01 -10.67 7.72
N LYS A 109 -6.36 -11.22 6.69
CA LYS A 109 -4.97 -10.88 6.33
C LYS A 109 -4.81 -9.42 5.95
N VAL A 110 -5.73 -8.89 5.13
CA VAL A 110 -5.72 -7.48 4.71
C VAL A 110 -6.04 -6.57 5.90
N GLU A 111 -7.01 -6.94 6.74
CA GLU A 111 -7.34 -6.18 7.95
C GLU A 111 -6.16 -6.10 8.91
N THR A 112 -5.47 -7.23 9.12
CA THR A 112 -4.26 -7.29 9.96
C THR A 112 -3.17 -6.37 9.41
N PHE A 113 -2.97 -6.37 8.09
CA PHE A 113 -2.02 -5.47 7.43
C PHE A 113 -2.39 -4.00 7.66
N VAL A 114 -3.65 -3.60 7.43
CA VAL A 114 -4.09 -2.21 7.63
C VAL A 114 -3.91 -1.78 9.08
N ALA A 115 -4.25 -2.65 10.04
CA ALA A 115 -4.04 -2.37 11.45
C ALA A 115 -2.55 -2.21 11.81
N GLN A 116 -1.66 -2.99 11.21
CA GLN A 116 -0.20 -2.83 11.37
C GLN A 116 0.29 -1.50 10.80
N LEU A 117 -0.14 -1.18 9.58
CA LEU A 117 0.20 0.07 8.89
C LEU A 117 -0.20 1.30 9.73
N LEU A 118 -1.42 1.30 10.27
CA LEU A 118 -1.92 2.39 11.12
C LEU A 118 -1.22 2.46 12.47
N ARG A 119 -0.85 1.33 13.09
CA ARG A 119 -0.04 1.36 14.32
C ARG A 119 1.35 1.94 14.10
N GLN A 120 1.96 1.68 12.94
CA GLN A 120 3.30 2.15 12.61
C GLN A 120 3.35 3.62 12.21
N HIS A 121 2.28 4.14 11.60
CA HIS A 121 2.29 5.46 10.96
C HIS A 121 1.11 6.38 11.29
N GLY A 122 0.09 5.89 12.00
CA GLY A 122 -1.14 6.62 12.31
C GLY A 122 -1.20 7.23 13.71
N ALA A 123 -0.08 7.32 14.43
CA ALA A 123 -0.03 7.73 15.84
C ALA A 123 -0.37 9.21 16.12
N ASP A 124 -0.73 10.01 15.11
CA ASP A 124 -1.14 11.41 15.26
C ASP A 124 -2.57 11.73 14.77
N ALA A 125 -3.42 10.71 14.53
CA ALA A 125 -4.74 10.91 13.89
C ALA A 125 -5.98 10.49 14.71
N LEU A 126 -5.87 10.29 16.02
CA LEU A 126 -7.02 10.08 16.91
C LEU A 126 -6.97 10.98 18.14
#